data_AF-A0A9P2UPB9-F1
#
_entry.id   AF-A0A9P2UPB9-F1
#
_cell.length_a   1.000
_cell.length_b   1.000
_cell.length_c   1.000
_cell.angle_alpha   90.00
_cell.angle_beta   90.00
_cell.angle_gamma   90.00
#
_symmetry.space_group_name_H-M   'P 1'
#
loop_
_entity.id
_entity.type
_entity.pdbx_description
1 polymer ?
#
loop_
_entity_poly.entity_id
_entity_poly.type
_entity_poly.pdbx_seq_one_letter_code
_entity_poly.pdbx_strand_id
1 'polypeptide(L)'
;MNDQNKRIFLRSQEWFDDPEHADMTALYVERYMNYGLTRAELQSGRPIIGIAQTGSDLTPCNRHHKELAERVKAGIRDAGGIPMEFPVHPIAEQTRRPTAALDRNLAYLGLV
;
A
#
# COMPACT_ATOMS: atom_id res chain seq x y z
N MET A 1 -10.19 36.69 0.36
CA MET A 1 -10.28 35.62 1.38
C MET A 1 -9.73 34.35 0.74
N ASN A 2 -8.66 33.81 1.32
CA ASN A 2 -7.79 32.78 0.74
C ASN A 2 -8.51 31.44 0.51
N ASP A 3 -8.51 30.98 -0.75
CA ASP A 3 -8.87 29.63 -1.17
C ASP A 3 -7.67 28.67 -0.97
N GLN A 4 -7.15 28.59 0.26
CA GLN A 4 -5.88 27.91 0.60
C GLN A 4 -6.04 26.60 1.40
N ASN A 5 -7.24 26.02 1.46
CA ASN A 5 -7.39 24.76 2.19
C ASN A 5 -8.54 23.89 1.69
N LYS A 6 -8.66 23.70 0.38
CA LYS A 6 -9.56 22.68 -0.15
C LYS A 6 -8.94 21.31 0.17
N ARG A 7 -9.37 20.73 1.30
CA ARG A 7 -8.98 19.38 1.73
C ARG A 7 -9.22 18.44 0.54
N ILE A 8 -8.14 17.91 -0.03
CA ILE A 8 -8.24 17.00 -1.17
C ILE A 8 -8.91 15.73 -0.67
N PHE A 9 -10.04 15.37 -1.27
CA PHE A 9 -10.66 14.07 -1.02
C PHE A 9 -9.76 12.98 -1.60
N LEU A 10 -9.35 12.04 -0.74
CA LEU A 10 -8.52 10.91 -1.14
C LEU A 10 -9.41 9.68 -1.28
N ARG A 11 -9.19 8.87 -2.33
CA ARG A 11 -9.96 7.64 -2.59
C ARG A 11 -10.04 6.69 -1.40
N SER A 12 -9.07 6.69 -0.49
CA SER A 12 -9.10 5.85 0.73
C SER A 12 -10.23 6.20 1.69
N GLN A 13 -10.78 7.42 1.61
CA GLN A 13 -11.92 7.84 2.44
C GLN A 13 -13.20 7.08 2.08
N GLU A 14 -13.36 6.62 0.83
CA GLU A 14 -14.48 5.75 0.42
C GLU A 14 -14.53 4.41 1.18
N TRP A 15 -13.40 3.99 1.77
CA TRP A 15 -13.33 2.78 2.61
C TRP A 15 -13.27 3.09 4.10
N PHE A 16 -12.50 4.10 4.50
CA PHE A 16 -12.21 4.32 5.92
C PHE A 16 -13.05 5.42 6.57
N ASP A 17 -13.75 6.24 5.78
CA ASP A 17 -14.50 7.39 6.30
C ASP A 17 -15.66 7.80 5.38
N ASP A 18 -16.42 6.83 4.86
CA ASP A 18 -17.63 7.12 4.07
C ASP A 18 -18.86 7.26 4.99
N PRO A 19 -19.42 8.48 5.14
CA PRO A 19 -20.59 8.71 5.98
C PRO A 19 -21.90 8.18 5.35
N GLU A 20 -21.95 7.97 4.04
CA GLU A 20 -23.15 7.46 3.35
C GLU A 20 -23.34 5.96 3.60
N HIS A 21 -22.24 5.21 3.81
CA HIS A 21 -22.22 3.77 4.06
C HIS A 21 -21.46 3.43 5.35
N ALA A 22 -21.97 3.90 6.49
CA ALA A 22 -21.31 3.75 7.80
C ALA A 22 -21.12 2.28 8.24
N ASP A 23 -22.02 1.38 7.81
CA ASP A 23 -21.94 -0.06 8.02
C ASP A 23 -20.75 -0.68 7.27
N MET A 24 -20.54 -0.29 6.01
CA MET A 24 -19.39 -0.72 5.22
C MET A 24 -18.09 -0.15 5.76
N THR A 25 -18.07 1.13 6.13
CA THR A 25 -16.90 1.74 6.78
C THR A 25 -16.50 0.99 8.07
N ALA A 26 -17.48 0.59 8.89
CA ALA A 26 -17.21 -0.20 10.09
C ALA A 26 -16.58 -1.56 9.76
N LEU A 27 -17.06 -2.24 8.70
CA LEU A 27 -16.49 -3.51 8.23
C LEU A 27 -15.06 -3.34 7.71
N TYR A 28 -14.79 -2.30 6.90
CA TYR A 28 -13.48 -2.08 6.30
C TYR A 28 -12.41 -1.72 7.34
N VAL A 29 -12.77 -0.94 8.37
CA VAL A 29 -11.82 -0.51 9.41
C VAL A 29 -11.48 -1.64 10.38
N GLU A 30 -12.42 -2.56 10.66
CA GLU A 30 -12.31 -3.59 11.71
C GLU A 30 -10.97 -4.33 11.67
N ARG A 31 -10.62 -4.90 10.52
CA ARG A 31 -9.47 -5.80 10.43
C ARG A 31 -8.13 -5.09 10.42
N TYR A 32 -8.06 -3.86 9.91
CA TYR A 32 -6.78 -3.12 9.83
C TYR A 32 -6.24 -2.75 11.22
N MET A 33 -7.08 -2.71 12.25
CA MET A 33 -6.66 -2.38 13.62
C MET A 33 -6.08 -3.58 14.38
N ASN A 34 -6.13 -4.80 13.84
CA ASN A 34 -5.74 -6.01 14.57
C ASN A 34 -4.21 -6.17 14.79
N TYR A 35 -3.37 -5.34 14.15
CA TYR A 35 -1.92 -5.36 14.29
C TYR A 35 -1.33 -4.01 14.75
N GLY A 36 -2.16 -3.06 15.17
CA GLY A 36 -1.73 -1.83 15.84
C GLY A 36 -1.99 -0.51 15.10
N LEU A 37 -2.57 -0.51 13.90
CA LEU A 37 -3.11 0.73 13.33
C LEU A 37 -4.30 1.21 14.17
N THR A 38 -4.41 2.51 14.37
CA THR A 38 -5.52 3.10 15.12
C THR A 38 -6.63 3.59 14.20
N ARG A 39 -7.88 3.60 14.70
CA ARG A 39 -9.01 4.26 14.03
C ARG A 39 -8.70 5.73 13.73
N ALA A 40 -8.06 6.42 14.66
CA ALA A 40 -7.68 7.82 14.51
C ALA A 40 -6.74 8.04 13.31
N GLU A 41 -5.81 7.11 13.05
CA GLU A 41 -4.96 7.17 11.86
C GLU A 41 -5.77 6.90 10.58
N LEU A 42 -6.53 5.81 10.53
CA LEU A 42 -7.29 5.44 9.33
C LEU A 42 -8.32 6.50 8.91
N GLN A 43 -8.89 7.23 9.87
CA GLN A 43 -9.90 8.27 9.65
C GLN A 43 -9.32 9.70 9.69
N SER A 44 -8.00 9.88 9.71
CA SER A 44 -7.41 11.23 9.79
C SER A 44 -7.44 11.99 8.47
N GLY A 45 -7.81 11.34 7.36
CA GLY A 45 -7.66 11.85 6.00
C GLY A 45 -6.21 11.94 5.52
N ARG A 46 -5.26 11.28 6.22
CA ARG A 46 -3.86 11.17 5.77
C ARG A 46 -3.78 10.23 4.55
N PRO A 47 -2.84 10.44 3.62
CA PRO A 47 -2.70 9.56 2.48
C PRO A 47 -2.25 8.15 2.91
N ILE A 48 -2.97 7.14 2.43
CA ILE A 48 -2.57 5.74 2.53
C ILE A 48 -1.60 5.45 1.38
N ILE A 49 -0.37 5.07 1.70
CA ILE A 49 0.71 4.85 0.72
C ILE A 49 0.98 3.35 0.60
N GLY A 50 0.57 2.78 -0.54
CA GLY A 50 0.88 1.41 -0.91
C GLY A 50 2.37 1.25 -1.26
N ILE A 51 3.02 0.22 -0.74
CA ILE A 51 4.41 -0.15 -1.08
C ILE A 51 4.37 -1.52 -1.77
N ALA A 52 4.52 -1.52 -3.10
CA ALA A 52 4.55 -2.75 -3.89
C ALA A 52 5.89 -3.49 -3.72
N GLN A 53 5.90 -4.53 -2.89
CA GLN A 53 7.10 -5.29 -2.54
C GLN A 53 7.38 -6.40 -3.56
N THR A 54 8.56 -6.35 -4.17
CA THR A 54 9.04 -7.33 -5.17
C THR A 54 10.10 -8.30 -4.62
N GLY A 55 10.61 -8.03 -3.43
CA GLY A 55 11.65 -8.82 -2.76
C GLY A 55 11.12 -10.10 -2.14
N SER A 56 11.75 -11.22 -2.47
CA SER A 56 11.46 -12.54 -1.93
C SER A 56 12.72 -13.42 -2.00
N ASP A 57 12.69 -14.60 -1.38
CA ASP A 57 13.81 -15.55 -1.51
C ASP A 57 13.92 -16.13 -2.94
N LEU A 58 12.85 -16.05 -3.75
CA LEU A 58 12.86 -16.42 -5.18
C LEU A 58 13.39 -15.30 -6.09
N THR A 59 13.43 -14.06 -5.61
CA THR A 59 13.84 -12.87 -6.38
C THR A 59 15.08 -12.22 -5.75
N PRO A 60 16.26 -12.87 -5.81
CA PRO A 60 17.44 -12.44 -5.06
C PRO A 60 17.91 -11.02 -5.45
N CYS A 61 17.70 -10.59 -6.70
CA CYS A 61 17.98 -9.23 -7.17
C CYS A 61 17.26 -8.17 -6.31
N ASN A 62 16.07 -8.50 -5.81
CA ASN A 62 15.17 -7.57 -5.14
C ASN A 62 15.01 -7.88 -3.64
N ARG A 63 15.61 -8.96 -3.13
CA ARG A 63 15.42 -9.43 -1.75
C ARG A 63 15.72 -8.34 -0.70
N HIS A 64 16.73 -7.51 -0.96
CA HIS A 64 17.12 -6.40 -0.10
C HIS A 64 16.05 -5.29 0.01
N HIS A 65 15.04 -5.25 -0.89
CA HIS A 65 13.91 -4.34 -0.75
C HIS A 65 13.05 -4.61 0.48
N LYS A 66 13.13 -5.79 1.10
CA LYS A 66 12.48 -6.05 2.40
C LYS A 66 13.03 -5.14 3.50
N GLU A 67 14.33 -4.86 3.48
CA GLU A 67 14.97 -3.95 4.45
C GLU A 67 14.74 -2.49 4.06
N LEU A 68 14.84 -2.17 2.75
CA LEU A 68 14.57 -0.81 2.27
C LEU A 68 13.11 -0.37 2.51
N ALA A 69 12.16 -1.30 2.47
CA ALA A 69 10.75 -1.02 2.76
C ALA A 69 10.56 -0.42 4.16
N GLU A 70 11.33 -0.85 5.17
CA GLU A 70 11.25 -0.26 6.51
C GLU A 70 11.70 1.21 6.53
N ARG A 71 12.73 1.56 5.75
CA ARG A 71 13.16 2.96 5.58
C ARG A 71 12.11 3.79 4.84
N VAL A 72 11.47 3.22 3.83
CA VAL A 72 10.36 3.86 3.10
C VAL A 72 9.16 4.09 4.02
N LYS A 73 8.76 3.09 4.82
CA LYS A 73 7.69 3.21 5.82
C LYS A 73 7.99 4.31 6.83
N ALA A 74 9.24 4.40 7.32
CA ALA A 74 9.65 5.47 8.22
C ALA A 74 9.49 6.86 7.56
N GLY A 75 10.00 7.05 6.34
CA GLY A 75 9.86 8.32 5.62
C GLY A 75 8.40 8.70 5.34
N ILE A 76 7.54 7.73 5.02
CA ILE A 76 6.10 7.97 4.86
C ILE A 76 5.48 8.46 6.16
N ARG A 77 5.81 7.85 7.30
CA ARG A 77 5.30 8.28 8.62
C ARG A 77 5.80 9.68 8.98
N ASP A 78 7.08 9.96 8.75
CA ASP A 78 7.70 11.28 8.99
C ASP A 78 7.03 12.38 8.16
N ALA A 79 6.63 12.06 6.93
CA ALA A 79 5.89 12.97 6.05
C ALA A 79 4.37 13.02 6.32
N GLY A 80 3.88 12.29 7.32
CA GLY A 80 2.46 12.30 7.70
C GLY A 80 1.55 11.40 6.84
N GLY A 81 2.08 10.41 6.12
CA GLY A 81 1.31 9.36 5.45
C GLY A 81 1.18 8.08 6.30
N ILE A 82 0.35 7.14 5.84
CA ILE A 82 0.16 5.83 6.49
C ILE A 82 0.65 4.75 5.50
N PRO A 83 1.77 4.07 5.78
CA PRO A 83 2.32 3.10 4.86
C PRO A 83 1.61 1.74 4.97
N MET A 84 1.31 1.11 3.84
CA MET A 84 0.80 -0.25 3.74
C MET A 84 1.60 -1.02 2.69
N GLU A 85 2.43 -1.97 3.12
CA GLU A 85 3.19 -2.83 2.22
C GLU A 85 2.36 -4.03 1.78
N PHE A 86 2.43 -4.36 0.49
CA PHE A 86 1.81 -5.56 -0.07
C PHE A 86 2.74 -6.22 -1.10
N PRO A 87 2.76 -7.56 -1.19
CA PRO A 87 3.58 -8.25 -2.17
C PRO A 87 2.99 -8.14 -3.58
N VAL A 88 3.84 -8.24 -4.60
CA VAL A 88 3.43 -8.44 -6.00
C VAL A 88 3.95 -9.77 -6.54
N HIS A 89 3.46 -10.19 -7.71
CA HIS A 89 3.92 -11.41 -8.38
C HIS A 89 5.46 -11.41 -8.55
N PRO A 90 6.18 -12.42 -8.04
CA PRO A 90 7.64 -12.43 -8.06
C PRO A 90 8.18 -12.64 -9.48
N ILE A 91 9.22 -11.90 -9.85
CA ILE A 91 9.90 -12.01 -11.14
C ILE A 91 11.42 -12.15 -10.92
N ALA A 92 12.02 -13.21 -11.46
CA ALA A 92 13.45 -13.44 -11.43
C ALA A 92 13.94 -13.91 -12.81
N GLU A 93 14.60 -13.01 -13.55
CA GLU A 93 15.09 -13.25 -14.92
C GLU A 93 15.94 -14.52 -15.04
N GLN A 94 16.85 -14.72 -14.10
CA GLN A 94 17.86 -15.77 -14.12
C GLN A 94 17.32 -17.18 -13.81
N THR A 95 16.17 -17.31 -13.16
CA THR A 95 15.63 -18.61 -12.70
C THR A 95 14.26 -18.94 -13.29
N ARG A 96 13.62 -18.00 -14.01
CA ARG A 96 12.31 -18.23 -14.63
C ARG A 96 12.43 -18.84 -16.02
N ARG A 97 11.82 -20.01 -16.19
CA ARG A 97 11.64 -20.67 -17.50
C ARG A 97 10.17 -20.57 -17.94
N PRO A 98 9.89 -20.43 -19.26
CA PRO A 98 10.85 -20.31 -20.36
C PRO A 98 11.57 -18.94 -20.45
N THR A 99 10.94 -17.87 -19.95
CA THR A 99 11.54 -16.53 -19.80
C THR A 99 10.69 -15.73 -18.80
N ALA A 100 11.29 -14.80 -18.06
CA ALA A 100 10.55 -13.91 -17.16
C ALA A 100 9.70 -12.86 -17.91
N ALA A 101 9.88 -12.68 -19.22
CA ALA A 101 9.06 -11.78 -20.02
C ALA A 101 7.56 -12.14 -19.97
N LEU A 102 7.22 -13.42 -19.79
CA LEU A 102 5.83 -13.86 -19.60
C LEU A 102 5.24 -13.35 -18.28
N ASP A 103 6.05 -13.31 -17.23
CA ASP A 103 5.61 -12.87 -15.90
C ASP A 103 5.39 -11.36 -15.84
N ARG A 104 5.98 -10.58 -16.77
CA ARG A 104 5.78 -9.12 -16.84
C ARG A 104 4.31 -8.74 -16.91
N ASN A 105 3.56 -9.34 -17.84
CA ASN A 105 2.14 -9.01 -18.03
C ASN A 105 1.28 -9.63 -16.93
N LEU A 106 1.67 -10.79 -16.40
CA LEU A 106 0.97 -11.41 -15.29
C LEU A 106 1.09 -10.57 -14.01
N ALA A 107 2.29 -10.07 -13.69
CA ALA A 107 2.50 -9.18 -12.56
C ALA A 107 1.76 -7.85 -12.73
N TYR A 108 1.72 -7.32 -13.96
CA TYR A 108 0.94 -6.13 -14.29
C TYR A 108 -0.53 -6.31 -13.94
N LEU A 109 -1.17 -7.41 -14.37
CA LEU A 109 -2.59 -7.67 -14.12
C LEU A 109 -2.96 -7.71 -12.62
N GLY A 110 -2.04 -8.11 -11.75
CA GLY A 110 -2.28 -8.14 -10.31
C GLY A 110 -2.08 -6.79 -9.60
N LEU A 111 -1.44 -5.82 -10.26
CA LEU A 111 -1.06 -4.54 -9.66
C LEU A 111 -1.97 -3.38 -10.08
N VAL A 112 -2.48 -3.37 -11.32
CA VAL A 112 -3.30 -2.28 -11.85
C VAL A 112 -4.80 -2.54 -11.80
#